data_AF-A0A5N6ADV0-F1
#
_entry.id   AF-A0A5N6ADV0-F1
#
_cell.length_a   1.000
_cell.length_b   1.000
_cell.length_c   1.000
_cell.angle_alpha   90.00
_cell.angle_beta   90.00
_cell.angle_gamma   90.00
#
_symmetry.space_group_name_H-M   'P 1'
#
loop_
_entity.id
_entity.type
_entity.pdbx_description
1 polymer ?
#
loop_
_entity_poly.entity_id
_entity_poly.type
_entity_poly.pdbx_seq_one_letter_code
_entity_poly.pdbx_strand_id
1 'polypeptide(L)'
;MDLHDLCFRHELDQRLFDLYAAPDADKNRRRTIPRDAEAARALLGTVSTLTGHAPFAKIARCALAAHERYLREDGLSFALCRDSALREFCGEGEDIRFLGWAALILETVRVQLGDDAFGPFLRCVIEAESASAAQHAERGRVCV
;
A
#
# COMPACT_ATOMS: atom_id res chain seq x y z
N MET A 1 -20.54 3.63 -0.22
CA MET A 1 -19.24 2.99 0.00
C MET A 1 -19.36 1.58 -0.54
N ASP A 2 -18.50 1.20 -1.48
CA ASP A 2 -18.55 -0.12 -2.13
C ASP A 2 -18.22 -1.24 -1.11
N LEU A 3 -18.86 -2.40 -1.23
CA LEU A 3 -18.55 -3.58 -0.41
C LEU A 3 -17.08 -4.00 -0.58
N HIS A 4 -16.52 -3.77 -1.77
CA HIS A 4 -15.12 -4.07 -2.07
C HIS A 4 -14.16 -3.17 -1.27
N ASP A 5 -14.48 -1.89 -1.13
CA ASP A 5 -13.70 -0.95 -0.30
C ASP A 5 -13.72 -1.35 1.18
N LEU A 6 -14.84 -1.88 1.67
CA LEU A 6 -14.97 -2.32 3.06
C LEU A 6 -14.12 -3.56 3.34
N CYS A 7 -14.16 -4.57 2.46
CA CYS A 7 -13.34 -5.77 2.59
C CYS A 7 -11.85 -5.42 2.54
N PHE A 8 -11.42 -4.62 1.56
CA PHE A 8 -10.04 -4.17 1.45
C PHE A 8 -9.56 -3.43 2.71
N ARG A 9 -10.34 -2.47 3.23
CA ARG A 9 -10.00 -1.73 4.45
C ARG A 9 -9.87 -2.64 5.66
N HIS A 10 -10.77 -3.62 5.79
CA HIS A 10 -10.71 -4.58 6.88
C HIS A 10 -9.41 -5.42 6.82
N GLU A 11 -9.09 -5.97 5.64
CA GLU A 11 -7.89 -6.77 5.41
C GLU A 11 -6.60 -5.97 5.61
N LEU A 12 -6.61 -4.69 5.23
CA LEU A 12 -5.48 -3.78 5.44
C LEU A 12 -5.28 -3.47 6.92
N ASP A 13 -6.36 -3.13 7.62
CA ASP A 13 -6.30 -2.83 9.04
C ASP A 13 -5.76 -4.02 9.83
N GLN A 14 -6.26 -5.22 9.57
CA GLN A 14 -5.80 -6.44 10.21
C GLN A 14 -4.29 -6.67 10.01
N ARG A 15 -3.79 -6.53 8.78
CA ARG A 15 -2.36 -6.72 8.49
C ARG A 15 -1.48 -5.65 9.11
N LEU A 16 -1.90 -4.39 9.10
CA LEU A 16 -1.15 -3.33 9.77
C LEU A 16 -1.14 -3.54 11.28
N PHE A 17 -2.23 -4.03 11.86
CA PHE A 17 -2.24 -4.43 13.26
C PHE A 17 -1.25 -5.55 13.54
N ASP A 18 -1.18 -6.58 12.69
CA ASP A 18 -0.23 -7.68 12.87
C ASP A 18 1.22 -7.24 12.67
N LEU A 19 1.49 -6.37 11.70
CA LEU A 19 2.82 -5.83 11.41
C LEU A 19 3.38 -5.00 12.56
N TYR A 20 2.56 -4.14 13.15
CA TYR A 20 3.00 -3.21 14.20
C TYR A 20 2.66 -3.66 15.62
N ALA A 21 2.01 -4.81 15.80
CA ALA A 21 1.79 -5.37 17.12
C ALA A 21 3.14 -5.72 17.75
N ALA A 22 3.37 -5.23 18.97
CA ALA A 22 4.47 -5.73 19.78
C ALA A 22 4.25 -7.24 20.07
N PRO A 23 5.30 -8.07 20.02
CA PRO A 23 5.18 -9.52 20.22
C PRO A 23 4.57 -9.92 21.57
N ASP A 24 4.68 -9.05 22.59
CA ASP A 24 4.14 -9.26 23.95
C ASP A 24 2.84 -8.48 24.23
N ALA A 25 2.22 -7.87 23.21
CA ALA A 25 0.99 -7.12 23.40
C ALA A 25 -0.18 -8.08 23.68
N ASP A 26 -0.66 -8.07 24.93
CA ASP A 26 -1.91 -8.70 25.37
C ASP A 26 -3.01 -8.53 24.30
N LYS A 27 -3.63 -9.63 23.88
CA LYS A 27 -4.63 -9.64 22.80
C LYS A 27 -5.85 -8.76 23.10
N ASN A 28 -6.03 -8.38 24.37
CA ASN A 28 -7.12 -7.53 24.85
C ASN A 28 -6.74 -6.05 25.04
N ARG A 29 -5.47 -5.65 24.91
CA ARG A 29 -5.10 -4.22 24.87
C ARG A 29 -5.34 -3.68 23.47
N ARG A 30 -6.01 -2.52 23.35
CA ARG A 30 -6.09 -1.78 22.08
C ARG A 30 -4.67 -1.56 21.57
N ARG A 31 -4.27 -2.32 20.55
CA ARG A 31 -2.97 -2.23 19.90
C ARG A 31 -2.98 -0.98 19.03
N THR A 32 -2.06 -0.05 19.29
CA THR A 32 -1.95 1.21 18.55
C THR A 32 -0.89 1.08 17.46
N ILE A 33 -1.27 1.45 16.24
CA ILE A 33 -0.35 1.60 15.12
C ILE A 33 0.51 2.84 15.40
N PRO A 34 1.82 2.84 15.07
CA PRO A 34 2.64 4.05 15.18
C PRO A 34 2.02 5.23 14.42
N ARG A 35 2.13 6.43 14.98
CA ARG A 35 1.48 7.64 14.42
C ARG A 35 1.85 7.89 12.96
N ASP A 36 3.09 7.61 12.57
CA ASP A 36 3.55 7.79 11.20
C ASP A 36 2.92 6.77 10.25
N ALA A 37 2.71 5.54 10.71
CA ALA A 37 1.98 4.51 9.97
C ALA A 37 0.48 4.79 9.90
N GLU A 38 -0.11 5.41 10.92
CA GLU A 38 -1.47 5.93 10.85
C GLU A 38 -1.61 7.07 9.84
N ALA A 39 -0.65 8.00 9.80
CA ALA A 39 -0.62 9.10 8.83
C ALA A 39 -0.46 8.56 7.39
N ALA A 40 0.46 7.61 7.17
CA ALA A 40 0.63 6.92 5.91
C ALA A 40 -0.65 6.19 5.47
N ARG A 41 -1.28 5.43 6.38
CA ARG A 41 -2.56 4.75 6.14
C ARG A 41 -3.67 5.74 5.80
N ALA A 42 -3.76 6.86 6.49
CA ALA A 42 -4.77 7.89 6.24
C ALA A 42 -4.58 8.58 4.89
N LEU A 43 -3.34 8.93 4.54
CA LEU A 43 -2.97 9.50 3.25
C LEU A 43 -3.39 8.56 2.12
N LEU A 44 -3.06 7.28 2.26
CA LEU A 44 -3.39 6.28 1.26
C LEU A 44 -4.87 5.93 1.22
N GLY A 45 -5.56 5.94 2.36
CA GLY A 45 -7.02 5.83 2.42
C GLY A 45 -7.74 6.98 1.71
N THR A 46 -7.17 8.18 1.74
CA THR A 46 -7.66 9.34 0.98
C THR A 46 -7.49 9.09 -0.52
N VAL A 47 -6.32 8.63 -0.95
CA VAL A 47 -6.03 8.30 -2.35
C VAL A 47 -6.98 7.21 -2.85
N SER A 48 -7.10 6.12 -2.11
CA SER A 48 -8.03 5.03 -2.41
C SER A 48 -9.49 5.49 -2.48
N THR A 49 -9.90 6.48 -1.68
CA THR A 49 -11.27 7.03 -1.76
C THR A 49 -11.49 7.84 -3.03
N LEU A 50 -10.43 8.49 -3.55
CA LEU A 50 -10.49 9.31 -4.76
C LEU A 50 -10.34 8.50 -6.05
N THR A 51 -9.55 7.42 -6.03
CA THR A 51 -9.17 6.67 -7.24
C THR A 51 -9.67 5.23 -7.25
N GLY A 52 -10.10 4.69 -6.11
CA GLY A 52 -10.39 3.28 -5.89
C GLY A 52 -9.20 2.50 -5.30
N HIS A 53 -9.49 1.39 -4.63
CA HIS A 53 -8.48 0.56 -3.97
C HIS A 53 -7.54 -0.17 -4.97
N ALA A 54 -7.99 -0.49 -6.19
CA ALA A 54 -7.18 -1.21 -7.17
C ALA A 54 -6.02 -0.34 -7.72
N PRO A 55 -6.25 0.92 -8.13
CA PRO A 55 -5.15 1.86 -8.40
C PRO A 55 -4.23 2.07 -7.20
N PHE A 56 -4.78 2.10 -5.98
CA PHE A 56 -3.97 2.20 -4.77
C PHE A 56 -3.01 1.01 -4.59
N ALA A 57 -3.50 -0.23 -4.72
CA ALA A 57 -2.65 -1.42 -4.64
C ALA A 57 -1.62 -1.47 -5.77
N LYS A 58 -1.96 -1.01 -6.97
CA LYS A 58 -1.01 -0.87 -8.08
C LYS A 58 0.13 0.09 -7.76
N ILE A 59 -0.18 1.26 -7.20
CA ILE A 59 0.81 2.24 -6.73
C ILE A 59 1.71 1.62 -5.65
N ALA A 60 1.14 0.85 -4.71
CA ALA A 60 1.91 0.16 -3.68
C ALA A 60 2.88 -0.90 -4.25
N ARG A 61 2.48 -1.66 -5.28
CA ARG A 61 3.36 -2.62 -5.99
C ARG A 61 4.54 -1.91 -6.66
N CYS A 62 4.25 -0.82 -7.37
CA CYS A 62 5.29 0.02 -7.97
C CYS A 62 6.28 0.53 -6.92
N ALA A 63 5.77 1.02 -5.79
CA ALA A 63 6.59 1.53 -4.71
C ALA A 63 7.49 0.46 -4.09
N LEU A 64 6.96 -0.75 -3.92
CA LEU A 64 7.71 -1.86 -3.36
C LEU A 64 8.86 -2.25 -4.29
N ALA A 65 8.59 -2.34 -5.60
CA ALA A 65 9.64 -2.59 -6.59
C ALA A 65 10.72 -1.51 -6.59
N ALA A 66 10.32 -0.23 -6.51
CA ALA A 66 11.25 0.88 -6.41
C ALA A 66 12.10 0.83 -5.14
N HIS A 67 11.47 0.57 -4.00
CA HIS A 67 12.13 0.49 -2.70
C HIS A 67 13.12 -0.69 -2.64
N GLU A 68 12.74 -1.85 -3.17
CA GLU A 68 13.65 -3.01 -3.23
C GLU A 68 14.87 -2.77 -4.11
N ARG A 69 14.73 -2.00 -5.22
CA ARG A 69 15.89 -1.58 -6.04
C ARG A 69 16.76 -0.58 -5.29
N TYR A 70 16.14 0.43 -4.68
CA TYR A 70 16.81 1.44 -3.88
C TYR A 70 17.66 0.83 -2.76
N LEU A 71 17.17 -0.21 -2.08
CA LEU A 71 17.91 -0.90 -1.03
C LEU A 71 19.01 -1.85 -1.53
N ARG A 72 18.93 -2.32 -2.78
CA ARG A 72 19.90 -3.28 -3.35
C ARG A 72 21.07 -2.61 -4.08
N GLU A 73 20.84 -1.44 -4.66
CA GLU A 73 21.79 -0.77 -5.55
C GLU A 73 22.39 0.47 -4.87
N ASP A 74 23.66 0.37 -4.51
CA ASP A 74 24.38 1.47 -3.87
C ASP A 74 24.52 2.67 -4.83
N GLY A 75 24.29 3.88 -4.31
CA GLY A 75 24.37 5.13 -5.08
C GLY A 75 23.14 5.49 -5.92
N LEU A 76 22.07 4.68 -5.96
CA LEU A 76 20.80 5.08 -6.57
C LEU A 76 19.95 5.94 -5.63
N SER A 77 19.27 6.94 -6.19
CA SER A 77 18.25 7.67 -5.44
C SER A 77 16.90 6.97 -5.55
N PHE A 78 16.14 6.99 -4.45
CA PHE A 78 14.78 6.43 -4.44
C PHE A 78 13.89 7.06 -5.53
N ALA A 79 14.06 8.36 -5.81
CA ALA A 79 13.32 9.04 -6.88
C ALA A 79 13.55 8.41 -8.27
N LEU A 80 14.80 8.03 -8.60
CA LEU A 80 15.10 7.35 -9.85
C LEU A 80 14.47 5.96 -9.91
N CYS A 81 14.59 5.17 -8.84
CA CYS A 81 13.97 3.85 -8.75
C CYS A 81 12.44 3.92 -8.87
N ARG A 82 11.83 4.92 -8.23
CA ARG A 82 10.40 5.21 -8.26
C ARG A 82 9.92 5.58 -9.65
N ASP A 83 10.60 6.51 -10.32
CA ASP A 83 10.19 6.97 -11.65
C ASP A 83 10.35 5.86 -12.70
N SER A 84 11.37 5.01 -12.57
CA SER A 84 11.51 3.80 -13.40
C SER A 84 10.37 2.82 -13.17
N ALA A 85 10.10 2.47 -11.91
CA ALA A 85 9.02 1.55 -11.56
C ALA A 85 7.66 2.08 -12.01
N LEU A 86 7.41 3.39 -11.87
CA LEU A 86 6.15 4.01 -12.30
C LEU A 86 5.93 3.86 -13.81
N ARG A 87 6.98 4.03 -14.62
CA ARG A 87 6.91 3.82 -16.08
C ARG A 87 6.64 2.36 -16.43
N GLU A 88 7.27 1.43 -15.72
CA GLU A 88 7.09 -0.01 -15.94
C GLU A 88 5.68 -0.48 -15.55
N PHE A 89 5.13 0.00 -14.43
CA PHE A 89 3.84 -0.44 -13.91
C PHE A 89 2.65 0.29 -14.55
N CYS A 90 2.78 1.56 -14.92
CA CYS A 90 1.67 2.34 -15.49
C CYS A 90 1.60 2.31 -17.02
N GLY A 91 2.62 1.79 -17.72
CA GLY A 91 2.58 1.58 -19.17
C GLY A 91 2.36 2.85 -20.02
N GLU A 92 2.42 2.70 -21.33
CA GLU A 92 2.04 3.77 -22.26
C GLU A 92 0.51 3.82 -22.38
N GLY A 93 -0.13 4.81 -21.74
CA GLY A 93 -1.56 5.07 -21.89
C GLY A 93 -2.34 5.22 -20.59
N GLU A 94 -1.78 4.88 -19.43
CA GLU A 94 -2.35 5.35 -18.17
C GLU A 94 -2.11 6.85 -18.00
N ASP A 95 -3.09 7.50 -17.39
CA ASP A 95 -3.11 8.95 -17.25
C ASP A 95 -1.83 9.43 -16.56
N ILE A 96 -1.01 10.19 -17.30
CA ILE A 96 0.24 10.81 -16.81
C ILE A 96 -0.04 11.60 -15.51
N ARG A 97 -1.28 12.07 -15.33
CA ARG A 97 -1.73 12.73 -14.11
C ARG A 97 -1.56 11.84 -12.87
N PHE A 98 -1.79 10.54 -12.94
CA PHE A 98 -1.62 9.65 -11.79
C PHE A 98 -0.16 9.42 -11.43
N LEU A 99 0.78 9.50 -12.39
CA LEU A 99 2.21 9.30 -12.15
C LEU A 99 2.79 10.35 -11.20
N GLY A 100 2.44 11.64 -11.41
CA GLY A 100 2.91 12.73 -10.55
C GLY A 100 2.35 12.62 -9.12
N TRP A 101 1.07 12.28 -8.98
CA TRP A 101 0.46 12.06 -7.68
C TRP A 101 1.04 10.84 -6.98
N ALA A 102 1.16 9.71 -7.69
CA ALA A 102 1.78 8.49 -7.16
C ALA A 102 3.20 8.76 -6.69
N ALA A 103 4.01 9.46 -7.47
CA ALA A 103 5.37 9.81 -7.10
C ALA A 103 5.43 10.60 -5.77
N LEU A 104 4.57 11.61 -5.62
CA LEU A 104 4.51 12.44 -4.42
C LEU A 104 4.00 11.68 -3.20
N ILE A 105 2.96 10.86 -3.37
CA ILE A 105 2.39 10.03 -2.30
C ILE A 105 3.44 9.03 -1.79
N LEU A 106 4.15 8.35 -2.71
CA LEU A 106 5.15 7.36 -2.34
C LEU A 106 6.34 7.97 -1.60
N GLU A 107 6.81 9.14 -2.04
CA GLU A 107 7.85 9.87 -1.34
C GLU A 107 7.40 10.28 0.06
N THR A 108 6.18 10.83 0.17
CA THR A 108 5.61 11.30 1.43
C THR A 108 5.46 10.15 2.43
N VAL A 109 4.93 9.01 1.99
CA VAL A 109 4.76 7.83 2.84
C VAL A 109 6.11 7.26 3.28
N ARG A 110 7.09 7.17 2.37
CA ARG A 110 8.44 6.69 2.70
C ARG A 110 9.11 7.59 3.74
N VAL A 111 9.07 8.90 3.55
CA VAL A 111 9.67 9.87 4.49
C VAL A 111 9.00 9.82 5.86
N GLN A 112 7.67 9.65 5.91
CA GLN A 112 6.95 9.52 7.19
C GLN A 112 7.31 8.23 7.91
N LEU A 113 7.32 7.09 7.20
CA LEU A 113 7.56 5.78 7.80
C LEU A 113 9.03 5.48 8.11
N GLY A 114 9.94 6.06 7.33
CA GLY A 114 11.33 5.61 7.26
C GLY A 114 11.50 4.37 6.38
N ASP A 115 12.70 4.19 5.85
CA ASP A 115 12.99 3.13 4.87
C ASP A 115 12.78 1.72 5.44
N ASP A 116 13.08 1.49 6.72
CA ASP A 116 12.92 0.17 7.36
C ASP A 116 11.45 -0.29 7.43
N ALA A 117 10.53 0.64 7.65
CA ALA A 117 9.11 0.34 7.82
C ALA A 117 8.32 0.44 6.51
N PHE A 118 8.85 1.14 5.50
CA PHE A 118 8.15 1.40 4.24
C PHE A 118 7.88 0.13 3.43
N GLY A 119 8.88 -0.73 3.23
CA GLY A 119 8.71 -2.01 2.53
C GLY A 119 7.65 -2.92 3.13
N PRO A 120 7.75 -3.28 4.44
CA PRO A 120 6.73 -4.09 5.12
C PRO A 120 5.33 -3.49 5.06
N PHE A 121 5.21 -2.18 5.22
CA PHE A 121 3.93 -1.48 5.11
C PHE A 121 3.29 -1.64 3.72
N LEU A 122 4.07 -1.47 2.65
CA LEU A 122 3.59 -1.65 1.27
C LEU A 122 3.13 -3.09 1.01
N ARG A 123 3.78 -4.09 1.61
CA ARG A 123 3.34 -5.50 1.49
C ARG A 123 1.97 -5.71 2.11
N CYS A 124 1.69 -5.13 3.29
CA CYS A 124 0.36 -5.19 3.88
C CYS A 124 -0.73 -4.65 2.94
N VAL A 125 -0.46 -3.56 2.23
CA VAL A 125 -1.38 -2.98 1.23
C VAL A 125 -1.66 -3.95 0.08
N ILE A 126 -0.61 -4.53 -0.49
CA ILE A 126 -0.70 -5.42 -1.66
C ILE A 126 -1.42 -6.73 -1.29
N GLU A 127 -1.10 -7.29 -0.12
CA GLU A 127 -1.71 -8.51 0.38
C GLU A 127 -3.19 -8.30 0.77
N ALA A 128 -3.53 -7.14 1.32
CA ALA A 128 -4.92 -6.79 1.61
C ALA A 128 -5.78 -6.72 0.35
N GLU A 129 -5.24 -6.17 -0.75
CA GLU A 129 -5.95 -6.14 -2.02
C GLU A 129 -6.11 -7.54 -2.61
N SER A 130 -5.06 -8.35 -2.54
CA SER A 130 -5.11 -9.74 -3.02
C SER A 130 -6.13 -10.58 -2.24
N ALA A 131 -6.20 -10.42 -0.91
CA ALA A 131 -7.17 -11.10 -0.06
C ALA A 131 -8.61 -10.63 -0.31
N SER A 132 -8.82 -9.32 -0.45
CA SER A 132 -10.12 -8.76 -0.82
C SER A 132 -10.61 -9.29 -2.18
N ALA A 133 -9.73 -9.33 -3.18
CA ALA A 133 -10.03 -9.86 -4.50
C ALA A 133 -10.39 -11.37 -4.45
N ALA A 134 -9.67 -12.17 -3.66
CA ALA A 134 -9.94 -13.59 -3.50
C ALA A 134 -11.31 -13.87 -2.86
N GLN A 135 -11.65 -13.16 -1.76
CA GLN A 135 -12.96 -13.26 -1.12
C GLN A 135 -14.10 -12.88 -2.06
N HIS A 136 -13.88 -11.91 -2.94
CA HIS A 136 -14.86 -11.53 -3.94
C HIS A 136 -15.05 -12.61 -5.02
N ALA A 137 -13.94 -13.19 -5.51
CA ALA A 137 -13.99 -14.29 -6.47
C ALA A 137 -14.72 -15.53 -5.91
N GLU A 138 -14.58 -15.81 -4.62
CA GLU A 138 -15.33 -16.89 -3.95
C GLU A 138 -16.82 -16.58 -3.83
N ARG A 139 -17.20 -15.35 -3.45
CA ARG A 139 -18.62 -14.94 -3.36
C ARG A 139 -19.30 -14.89 -4.72
N GLY A 140 -18.58 -14.49 -5.77
CA GLY A 140 -19.06 -14.54 -7.16
C GLY A 140 -19.30 -15.95 -7.67
N ARG A 141 -18.60 -16.97 -7.14
CA ARG A 141 -18.81 -18.39 -7.46
C ARG A 141 -19.98 -19.04 -6.71
N VAL A 142 -20.36 -18.51 -5.54
CA VAL A 142 -21.47 -19.06 -4.73
C VAL A 142 -22.84 -18.57 -5.20
N CYS A 143 -22.89 -17.53 -6.04
CA CYS A 143 -24.12 -16.96 -6.60
C CYS A 143 -24.41 -17.35 -8.06
N VAL A 144 -23.76 -18.41 -8.58
CA VAL A 144 -24.01 -18.98 -9.93
C VAL A 144 -24.53 -20.39 -9.81
#